data_AF-A0A2Z2CEA7-F1
#
_entry.id   AF-A0A2Z2CEA7-F1
#
_cell.length_a   1.000
_cell.length_b   1.000
_cell.length_c   1.000
_cell.angle_alpha   90.00
_cell.angle_beta   90.00
_cell.angle_gamma   90.00
#
_symmetry.space_group_name_H-M   'P 1'
#
loop_
_entity.id
_entity.type
_entity.pdbx_description
1 polymer ?
#
loop_
_entity_poly.entity_id
_entity_poly.type
_entity_poly.pdbx_seq_one_letter_code
_entity_poly.pdbx_strand_id
1 'polypeptide(L)'
;NPTLLTTMAILSTALGGWMGLNQTQTRKILAFSSISHLGWMAIIVIYNPKLTLLNFYLYVLMTSTVFLTLNSIKALKLSTLMTTWTKAPALNTMLLLTLLSLAGLPPLTGFLPKWLIIQELTKQDMAPAATIISLLSLLG
;
A
#
# COMPACT_ATOMS: atom_id res chain seq x y z
N ASN A 1 9.77 22.33 4.44
CA ASN A 1 8.91 22.91 3.37
C ASN A 1 7.80 21.95 3.02
N PRO A 2 6.53 22.28 3.34
CA PRO A 2 5.39 21.38 3.09
C PRO A 2 5.21 21.08 1.60
N THR A 3 5.45 22.07 0.73
CA THR A 3 5.37 21.93 -0.74
C THR A 3 6.37 20.94 -1.33
N LEU A 4 7.60 20.89 -0.77
CA LEU A 4 8.61 19.94 -1.20
C LEU A 4 8.26 18.52 -0.73
N LEU A 5 7.75 18.39 0.50
CA LEU A 5 7.36 17.08 1.02
C LEU A 5 6.16 16.49 0.25
N THR A 6 5.17 17.33 -0.09
CA THR A 6 3.98 16.89 -0.83
C THR A 6 4.32 16.47 -2.25
N THR A 7 5.21 17.20 -2.93
CA THR A 7 5.69 16.82 -4.28
C THR A 7 6.48 15.51 -4.26
N MET A 8 7.36 15.32 -3.27
CA MET A 8 8.08 14.04 -3.10
C MET A 8 7.14 12.88 -2.78
N ALA A 9 6.13 13.10 -1.93
CA ALA A 9 5.12 12.10 -1.59
C ALA A 9 4.31 11.67 -2.82
N ILE A 10 3.84 12.63 -3.63
CA ILE A 10 3.10 12.34 -4.86
C ILE A 10 3.99 11.56 -5.84
N LEU A 11 5.24 11.98 -6.04
CA LEU A 11 6.18 11.28 -6.92
C LEU A 11 6.46 9.85 -6.45
N SER A 12 6.63 9.61 -5.15
CA SER A 12 6.87 8.25 -4.64
C SER A 12 5.65 7.36 -4.83
N THR A 13 4.42 7.87 -4.59
CA THR A 13 3.20 7.11 -4.88
C THR A 13 3.04 6.78 -6.36
N ALA A 14 3.33 7.73 -7.25
CA ALA A 14 3.25 7.53 -8.70
C ALA A 14 4.28 6.50 -9.20
N LEU A 15 5.54 6.63 -8.79
CA LEU A 15 6.60 5.71 -9.18
C LEU A 15 6.38 4.31 -8.62
N GLY A 16 5.92 4.20 -7.37
CA GLY A 16 5.57 2.93 -6.74
C GLY A 16 4.46 2.20 -7.50
N GLY A 17 3.36 2.89 -7.83
CA GLY A 17 2.25 2.30 -8.59
C GLY A 17 2.68 1.85 -9.99
N TRP A 18 3.30 2.76 -10.76
CA TRP A 18 3.66 2.46 -12.15
C TRP A 18 4.70 1.34 -12.27
N MET A 19 5.76 1.39 -11.45
CA MET A 19 6.82 0.39 -11.52
C MET A 19 6.38 -0.97 -10.97
N GLY A 20 5.40 -1.00 -10.06
CA GLY A 20 4.83 -2.24 -9.52
C GLY A 20 4.08 -3.08 -10.56
N LEU A 21 3.33 -2.43 -11.46
CA LEU A 21 2.47 -3.11 -12.44
C LEU A 21 3.24 -4.01 -13.42
N ASN A 22 4.46 -3.63 -13.79
CA ASN A 22 5.24 -4.37 -14.79
C ASN A 22 6.20 -5.41 -14.18
N GLN A 23 6.01 -5.80 -12.92
CA GLN A 23 6.88 -6.79 -12.25
C GLN A 23 6.24 -8.17 -12.19
N THR A 24 7.04 -9.20 -12.47
CA THR A 24 6.61 -10.61 -12.40
C THR A 24 7.06 -11.32 -11.12
N GLN A 25 8.02 -10.73 -10.41
CA GLN A 25 8.56 -11.26 -9.15
C GLN A 25 7.77 -10.70 -7.97
N THR A 26 7.22 -11.57 -7.12
CA THR A 26 6.37 -11.17 -5.99
C THR A 26 7.11 -10.25 -5.02
N ARG A 27 8.40 -10.49 -4.78
CA ARG A 27 9.24 -9.62 -3.95
C ARG A 27 9.41 -8.20 -4.50
N LYS A 28 9.48 -8.04 -5.83
CA LYS A 28 9.61 -6.71 -6.45
C LYS A 28 8.30 -5.94 -6.36
N ILE A 29 7.16 -6.63 -6.57
CA ILE A 29 5.83 -6.04 -6.40
C ILE A 29 5.69 -5.47 -4.97
N LEU A 30 6.07 -6.25 -3.95
CA LEU A 30 6.01 -5.80 -2.54
C LEU A 30 6.99 -4.66 -2.22
N ALA A 31 8.15 -4.61 -2.89
CA ALA A 31 9.06 -3.49 -2.74
C ALA A 31 8.46 -2.20 -3.33
N PHE A 32 7.82 -2.26 -4.48
CA PHE A 32 7.17 -1.09 -5.08
C PHE A 32 5.93 -0.63 -4.30
N SER A 33 5.17 -1.56 -3.70
CA SER A 33 4.09 -1.18 -2.77
C SER A 33 4.64 -0.50 -1.51
N SER A 34 5.83 -0.86 -1.03
CA SER A 34 6.47 -0.12 0.09
C SER A 34 6.73 1.34 -0.24
N ILE A 35 7.14 1.63 -1.48
CA ILE A 35 7.42 2.99 -1.95
C ILE A 35 6.13 3.82 -2.00
N SER A 36 5.01 3.22 -2.42
CA SER A 36 3.72 3.91 -2.43
C SER A 36 3.19 4.15 -1.01
N HIS A 37 3.27 3.18 -0.10
CA HIS A 37 2.86 3.36 1.30
C HIS A 37 3.72 4.41 2.03
N LEU A 38 5.03 4.47 1.75
CA LEU A 38 5.91 5.52 2.29
C LEU A 38 5.53 6.91 1.77
N GLY A 39 5.00 7.03 0.55
CA GLY A 39 4.46 8.30 0.04
C GLY A 39 3.27 8.80 0.84
N TRP A 40 2.34 7.90 1.18
CA TRP A 40 1.23 8.21 2.09
C TRP A 40 1.69 8.60 3.49
N MET A 41 2.76 8.00 4.00
CA MET A 41 3.34 8.40 5.27
C MET A 41 3.98 9.78 5.16
N ALA A 42 4.76 10.03 4.12
CA ALA A 42 5.44 11.31 3.91
C ALA A 42 4.46 12.49 3.89
N ILE A 43 3.30 12.37 3.21
CA ILE A 43 2.37 13.51 3.09
C ILE A 43 1.76 13.93 4.44
N ILE A 44 1.57 12.99 5.37
CA ILE A 44 0.88 13.24 6.65
C ILE A 44 1.83 13.51 7.83
N VAL A 45 3.14 13.24 7.69
CA VAL A 45 4.14 13.49 8.77
C VAL A 45 4.10 14.91 9.31
N ILE A 46 3.95 15.92 8.44
CA ILE A 46 3.94 17.33 8.86
C ILE A 46 2.66 17.68 9.63
N TYR A 47 1.53 17.09 9.26
CA TYR A 47 0.23 17.47 9.78
C TYR A 47 -0.17 16.67 11.02
N ASN A 48 0.07 15.36 11.01
CA ASN A 48 -0.25 14.49 12.13
C ASN A 48 0.68 13.26 12.20
N PRO A 49 1.74 13.30 13.02
CA PRO A 49 2.66 12.18 13.17
C PRO A 49 2.04 10.96 13.86
N LYS A 50 0.87 11.09 14.53
CA LYS A 50 0.19 9.91 15.10
C LYS A 50 -0.46 9.07 13.99
N LEU A 51 -0.97 9.70 12.94
CA LEU A 51 -1.53 9.00 11.78
C LEU A 51 -0.45 8.29 10.95
N THR A 52 0.75 8.84 10.87
CA THR A 52 1.88 8.15 10.20
C THR A 52 2.25 6.86 10.91
N LEU A 53 2.33 6.90 12.25
CA LEU A 53 2.60 5.74 13.09
C LEU A 53 1.54 4.66 12.91
N LEU A 54 0.26 5.04 12.90
CA LEU A 54 -0.84 4.11 12.64
C LEU A 54 -0.68 3.40 11.28
N ASN A 55 -0.42 4.16 10.21
CA ASN A 55 -0.20 3.60 8.88
C ASN A 55 1.04 2.69 8.85
N PHE A 56 2.13 3.08 9.53
CA PHE A 56 3.34 2.28 9.63
C PHE A 56 3.11 0.93 10.32
N TYR A 57 2.43 0.91 11.48
CA TYR A 57 2.13 -0.34 12.18
C TYR A 57 1.25 -1.27 11.35
N LEU A 58 0.19 -0.74 10.73
CA LEU A 58 -0.68 -1.53 9.85
C LEU A 58 0.10 -2.08 8.65
N TYR A 59 0.95 -1.26 8.04
CA TYR A 59 1.76 -1.66 6.90
C TYR A 59 2.77 -2.77 7.24
N VAL A 60 3.50 -2.64 8.36
CA VAL A 60 4.47 -3.67 8.82
C VAL A 60 3.75 -4.98 9.12
N LEU A 61 2.60 -4.93 9.79
CA LEU A 61 1.81 -6.11 10.10
C LEU A 61 1.35 -6.80 8.80
N MET A 62 0.73 -6.05 7.88
CA MET A 62 0.25 -6.61 6.60
C MET A 62 1.38 -7.20 5.76
N THR A 63 2.48 -6.47 5.58
CA THR A 63 3.61 -6.98 4.80
C THR A 63 4.25 -8.21 5.41
N SER A 64 4.39 -8.28 6.75
CA SER A 64 4.90 -9.49 7.41
C SER A 64 4.02 -10.71 7.13
N THR A 65 2.69 -10.55 7.17
CA THR A 65 1.76 -11.65 6.85
C THR A 65 1.87 -12.09 5.40
N VAL A 66 2.03 -11.15 4.46
CA VAL A 66 2.21 -11.48 3.03
C VAL A 66 3.54 -12.18 2.79
N PHE A 67 4.64 -11.73 3.42
CA PHE A 67 5.93 -12.40 3.30
C PHE A 67 5.90 -13.83 3.87
N LEU A 68 5.25 -14.04 5.02
CA LEU A 68 5.12 -15.35 5.64
C LEU A 68 4.28 -16.31 4.79
N THR A 69 3.15 -15.85 4.26
CA THR A 69 2.28 -16.65 3.38
C THR A 69 2.98 -17.02 2.08
N LEU A 70 3.65 -16.07 1.40
CA LEU A 70 4.43 -16.36 0.19
C LEU A 70 5.57 -17.36 0.46
N ASN A 71 6.21 -17.27 1.63
CA ASN A 71 7.26 -18.22 2.04
C ASN A 71 6.70 -19.64 2.28
N SER A 72 5.55 -19.75 2.96
CA SER A 72 4.91 -21.05 3.21
C SER A 72 4.51 -21.79 1.92
N ILE A 73 4.09 -21.03 0.90
CA ILE A 73 3.67 -21.57 -0.41
C ILE A 73 4.86 -21.71 -1.39
N LYS A 74 6.03 -21.14 -1.05
CA LYS A 74 7.23 -21.05 -1.91
C LYS A 74 6.95 -20.36 -3.27
N ALA A 75 6.07 -19.37 -3.29
CA ALA A 75 5.65 -18.65 -4.49
C ALA A 75 6.47 -17.37 -4.73
N LEU A 76 7.56 -17.48 -5.48
CA LEU A 76 8.43 -16.34 -5.80
C LEU A 76 8.05 -15.60 -7.09
N LYS A 77 7.32 -16.26 -7.99
CA LYS A 77 6.89 -15.73 -9.30
C LYS A 77 5.36 -15.68 -9.38
N LEU A 78 4.83 -14.74 -10.15
CA LEU A 78 3.39 -14.64 -10.40
C LEU A 78 2.80 -15.95 -10.96
N SER A 79 3.50 -16.61 -11.89
CA SER A 79 3.06 -17.89 -12.47
C SER A 79 2.94 -19.01 -11.43
N THR A 80 3.85 -19.06 -10.46
CA THR A 80 3.79 -20.05 -9.38
C THR A 80 2.62 -19.80 -8.44
N LEU A 81 2.28 -18.53 -8.18
CA LEU A 81 1.12 -18.14 -7.36
C LEU A 81 -0.22 -18.56 -7.99
N MET A 82 -0.33 -18.55 -9.32
CA MET A 82 -1.56 -19.00 -10.00
C MET A 82 -1.84 -20.50 -9.79
N THR A 83 -0.80 -21.30 -9.58
CA THR A 83 -0.92 -22.76 -9.40
C THR A 83 -1.16 -23.18 -7.94
N THR A 84 -1.11 -22.25 -6.98
CA THR A 84 -1.17 -22.60 -5.55
C THR A 84 -2.59 -22.66 -5.01
N TRP A 85 -3.55 -22.11 -5.75
CA TRP A 85 -4.99 -22.19 -5.45
C TRP A 85 -5.46 -23.64 -5.27
N THR A 86 -4.99 -24.55 -6.12
CA THR A 86 -5.38 -25.97 -6.08
C THR A 86 -4.73 -26.75 -4.94
N LYS A 87 -3.59 -26.26 -4.41
CA LYS A 87 -2.83 -26.93 -3.35
C LYS A 87 -3.23 -26.50 -1.95
N ALA A 88 -3.53 -25.21 -1.77
CA ALA A 88 -3.81 -24.62 -0.47
C ALA A 88 -4.85 -23.47 -0.59
N PRO A 89 -6.12 -23.78 -0.85
CA PRO A 89 -7.15 -22.77 -1.11
C PRO A 89 -7.32 -21.81 0.08
N ALA A 90 -7.32 -22.31 1.31
CA ALA A 90 -7.48 -21.49 2.52
C ALA A 90 -6.34 -20.47 2.73
N LEU A 91 -5.11 -20.82 2.34
CA LEU A 91 -3.96 -19.92 2.48
C LEU A 91 -3.95 -18.88 1.36
N ASN A 92 -4.43 -19.25 0.17
CA ASN A 92 -4.57 -18.35 -0.97
C ASN A 92 -5.73 -17.35 -0.78
N THR A 93 -6.83 -17.73 -0.12
CA THR A 93 -7.90 -16.78 0.24
C THR A 93 -7.43 -15.77 1.29
N MET A 94 -6.64 -16.21 2.29
CA MET A 94 -6.02 -15.31 3.25
C MET A 94 -5.06 -14.33 2.58
N LEU A 95 -4.20 -14.82 1.68
CA LEU A 95 -3.30 -13.98 0.88
C LEU A 95 -4.09 -12.94 0.06
N LEU A 96 -5.16 -13.35 -0.62
CA LEU A 96 -6.04 -12.45 -1.35
C LEU A 96 -6.57 -11.33 -0.44
N LEU A 97 -7.15 -11.66 0.71
CA LEU A 97 -7.68 -10.68 1.66
C LEU A 97 -6.60 -9.70 2.15
N THR A 98 -5.39 -10.18 2.43
CA THR A 98 -4.28 -9.32 2.84
C THR A 98 -3.80 -8.38 1.74
N LEU A 99 -3.79 -8.83 0.48
CA LEU A 99 -3.43 -7.99 -0.67
C LEU A 99 -4.49 -6.92 -0.95
N LEU A 100 -5.78 -7.26 -0.84
CA LEU A 100 -6.87 -6.29 -0.94
C LEU A 100 -6.83 -5.25 0.19
N SER A 101 -6.34 -5.65 1.37
CA SER A 101 -6.13 -4.73 2.49
C SER A 101 -5.00 -3.74 2.21
N LEU A 102 -3.89 -4.18 1.60
CA LEU A 102 -2.80 -3.29 1.16
C LEU A 102 -3.27 -2.27 0.10
N ALA A 103 -4.10 -2.72 -0.85
CA ALA A 103 -4.74 -1.83 -1.83
C ALA A 103 -5.67 -0.79 -1.16
N GLY A 104 -6.22 -1.12 0.02
CA GLY A 104 -7.04 -0.21 0.82
C GLY A 104 -8.49 -0.15 0.34
N LEU A 105 -9.10 -1.30 0.06
CA LEU A 105 -10.52 -1.37 -0.29
C LEU A 105 -11.44 -1.17 0.93
N PRO A 106 -12.59 -0.49 0.77
CA PRO A 106 -13.55 -0.21 1.85
C PRO A 106 -14.40 -1.44 2.21
N PRO A 107 -13.79 -2.46 2.81
CA PRO A 107 -14.22 -3.02 4.10
C PRO A 107 -13.05 -3.47 5.00
N LEU A 108 -11.80 -3.22 4.57
CA LEU A 108 -10.59 -3.76 5.19
C LEU A 108 -9.82 -2.69 5.98
N THR A 109 -8.98 -3.16 6.91
CA THR A 109 -8.27 -2.28 7.86
C THR A 109 -7.24 -1.37 7.19
N GLY A 110 -6.74 -1.71 6.01
CA GLY A 110 -5.82 -0.85 5.25
C GLY A 110 -6.49 0.37 4.59
N PHE A 111 -7.82 0.42 4.49
CA PHE A 111 -8.53 1.62 4.04
C PHE A 111 -8.56 2.72 5.12
N LEU A 112 -8.67 2.32 6.39
CA LEU A 112 -8.80 3.23 7.53
C LEU A 112 -7.69 4.32 7.56
N PRO A 113 -6.39 4.01 7.49
CA PRO A 113 -5.35 5.04 7.53
C PRO A 113 -5.40 5.96 6.30
N LYS A 114 -5.65 5.43 5.08
CA LYS A 114 -5.75 6.25 3.87
C LYS A 114 -6.92 7.23 3.95
N TRP A 115 -8.06 6.76 4.43
CA TRP A 115 -9.24 7.58 4.62
C TRP A 115 -9.01 8.70 5.65
N LEU A 116 -8.43 8.39 6.81
CA LEU A 116 -8.09 9.42 7.81
C LEU A 116 -7.07 10.43 7.30
N ILE A 117 -6.10 10.02 6.48
CA ILE A 117 -5.13 10.93 5.85
C ILE A 117 -5.84 11.90 4.90
N ILE A 118 -6.76 11.40 4.07
CA ILE A 118 -7.56 12.25 3.16
C ILE A 118 -8.36 13.27 3.97
N GLN A 119 -8.99 12.84 5.06
CA GLN A 119 -9.77 13.74 5.93
C GLN A 119 -8.89 14.83 6.57
N GLU A 120 -7.65 14.50 6.95
CA GLU A 120 -6.76 15.50 7.54
C GLU A 120 -6.21 16.46 6.48
N LEU A 121 -5.93 15.99 5.26
CA LEU A 121 -5.50 16.83 4.14
C LEU A 121 -6.58 17.82 3.71
N THR A 122 -7.87 17.42 3.73
CA THR A 122 -8.97 18.32 3.37
C THR A 122 -9.20 19.40 4.43
N LYS A 123 -8.90 19.14 5.71
CA LYS A 123 -8.93 20.17 6.76
C LYS A 123 -7.84 21.24 6.60
N GLN A 124 -6.78 20.95 5.86
CA GLN A 124 -5.64 21.83 5.63
C GLN A 124 -5.71 22.52 4.26
N ASP A 125 -6.90 22.57 3.65
CA ASP A 125 -7.18 23.11 2.32
C ASP A 125 -6.37 22.47 1.17
N MET A 126 -5.80 21.28 1.40
CA MET A 126 -5.01 20.53 0.41
C MET A 126 -5.86 19.55 -0.42
N ALA A 127 -7.09 19.95 -0.76
CA ALA A 127 -8.00 19.17 -1.58
C ALA A 127 -7.37 18.63 -2.89
N PRO A 128 -6.61 19.40 -3.70
CA PRO A 128 -6.01 18.88 -4.93
C PRO A 128 -4.92 17.83 -4.68
N ALA A 129 -4.17 17.92 -3.58
CA ALA A 129 -3.16 16.92 -3.25
C ALA A 129 -3.83 15.61 -2.79
N ALA A 130 -4.92 15.71 -2.01
CA ALA A 130 -5.69 14.58 -1.55
C ALA A 130 -6.33 13.80 -2.72
N THR A 131 -6.84 14.49 -3.74
CA THR A 131 -7.41 13.82 -4.93
C THR A 131 -6.34 13.10 -5.75
N ILE A 132 -5.21 13.76 -6.02
CA ILE A 132 -4.10 13.15 -6.78
C ILE A 132 -3.58 11.88 -6.08
N ILE A 133 -3.31 11.94 -4.78
CA ILE A 133 -2.75 10.79 -4.06
C ILE A 133 -3.77 9.64 -3.93
N SER A 134 -5.07 9.96 -3.86
CA SER A 134 -6.14 8.94 -3.87
C SER A 134 -6.24 8.22 -5.21
N LEU A 135 -6.14 8.94 -6.33
CA LEU A 135 -6.13 8.36 -7.68
C LEU A 135 -4.88 7.49 -7.90
N LEU A 136 -3.73 7.96 -7.45
CA LEU A 136 -2.48 7.19 -7.54
C LEU A 136 -2.50 5.93 -6.67
N SER A 137 -3.26 5.94 -5.55
CA SER A 137 -3.44 4.73 -4.74
C SER A 137 -4.21 3.62 -5.44
N LEU A 138 -4.99 3.91 -6.49
CA LEU A 138 -5.71 2.87 -7.24
C LEU A 138 -4.78 2.10 -8.18
N LEU A 139 -3.62 2.67 -8.54
CA LEU A 139 -2.60 2.03 -9.38
C LEU A 139 -1.70 1.08 -8.61
N GLY A 140 -1.65 1.20 -7.27
CA GLY A 140 -0.75 0.47 -6.38
C GLY A 140 -1.34 -0.76 -5.72
#